data_AF-A0AAV5Y8J4-F1
#
_entry.id   AF-A0AAV5Y8J4-F1
#
_cell.length_a   1.000
_cell.length_b   1.000
_cell.length_c   1.000
_cell.angle_alpha   90.00
_cell.angle_beta   90.00
_cell.angle_gamma   90.00
#
_symmetry.space_group_name_H-M   'P 1'
#
loop_
_entity.id
_entity.type
_entity.pdbx_description
1 polymer ?
#
loop_
_entity_poly.entity_id
_entity_poly.type
_entity_poly.pdbx_seq_one_letter_code
_entity_poly.pdbx_strand_id
1 'polypeptide(L)'
;MRKTLSTVALAVGIAGAAAACTTTSGSLDRGITYYRDGQYLFAADEFNDAVRDNPRWAAAYVNRGVTRMRLGAVNRAIEDYNTALALTPDDPEIYFDRGNALVAAGQYLPAVGDYSRAVELSPTFSRAWFNRGSAQAMAGRYDLAMADWQHAIDIEGDPWARGAMIRTARLDGRPPVAVVGVPTTATTVAPPPSPGLASASVPLPPTIAAAPAPAASPGAIDARSLAIRGLSREIDGDHVGALNDLRAALAIEPDPERHRSLELLLRKLEANP
;
A
#
# COMPACT_ATOMS: atom_id res chain seq x y z
N MET A 1 69.56 25.27 33.07
CA MET A 1 69.17 26.27 34.09
C MET A 1 67.75 26.72 33.81
N ARG A 2 66.88 26.63 34.82
CA ARG A 2 65.43 26.94 34.80
C ARG A 2 65.17 28.45 34.78
N LYS A 3 64.19 28.91 33.99
CA LYS A 3 63.28 30.08 34.18
C LYS A 3 62.16 29.90 33.11
N THR A 4 60.86 30.11 33.27
CA THR A 4 59.91 30.50 34.32
C THR A 4 58.52 30.29 33.69
N LEU A 5 57.50 30.02 34.51
CA LEU A 5 56.09 29.85 34.15
C LEU A 5 55.48 31.10 33.46
N SER A 6 54.55 30.90 32.51
CA SER A 6 53.38 31.79 32.36
C SER A 6 52.22 31.09 31.64
N THR A 7 51.10 31.07 32.35
CA THR A 7 49.73 30.64 32.02
C THR A 7 49.14 31.39 30.82
N VAL A 8 48.46 30.67 29.91
CA VAL A 8 47.28 31.16 29.18
C VAL A 8 46.27 30.02 29.10
N ALA A 9 45.16 30.19 29.81
CA ALA A 9 43.92 29.47 29.55
C ALA A 9 43.21 30.19 28.40
N LEU A 10 42.78 29.44 27.37
CA LEU A 10 41.66 29.87 26.55
C LEU A 10 40.74 28.66 26.34
N ALA A 11 39.57 28.78 26.94
CA ALA A 11 38.41 27.96 26.68
C ALA A 11 37.82 28.27 25.29
N VAL A 12 36.83 27.47 24.92
CA VAL A 12 35.87 27.63 23.82
C VAL A 12 36.21 26.84 22.56
N GLY A 13 35.48 25.74 22.41
CA GLY A 13 35.41 24.93 21.19
C GLY A 13 34.53 23.69 21.33
N ILE A 14 33.55 23.67 22.25
CA ILE A 14 32.46 22.69 22.18
C ILE A 14 31.41 23.30 21.24
N ALA A 15 31.46 22.94 19.97
CA ALA A 15 30.33 23.08 19.06
C ALA A 15 30.53 22.12 17.89
N GLY A 16 29.68 21.09 17.80
CA GLY A 16 29.58 20.28 16.59
C GLY A 16 29.55 18.77 16.77
N ALA A 17 28.90 18.23 17.81
CA ALA A 17 28.53 16.82 17.84
C ALA A 17 27.17 16.59 18.51
N ALA A 18 26.20 17.50 18.28
CA ALA A 18 24.85 17.41 18.82
C ALA A 18 23.77 17.57 17.73
N ALA A 19 23.98 16.96 16.55
CA ALA A 19 22.99 16.96 15.48
C ALA A 19 22.87 15.60 14.74
N ALA A 20 23.27 14.49 15.37
CA ALA A 20 23.27 13.18 14.72
C ALA A 20 22.39 12.12 15.40
N CYS A 21 21.54 12.47 16.38
CA CYS A 21 20.74 11.47 17.12
C CYS A 21 19.24 11.80 17.23
N THR A 22 18.71 12.71 16.42
CA THR A 22 17.26 13.01 16.39
C THR A 22 16.60 12.69 15.05
N THR A 23 17.35 12.30 14.02
CA THR A 23 16.84 12.10 12.65
C THR A 23 16.35 10.69 12.37
N THR A 24 16.80 9.66 13.10
CA THR A 24 16.43 8.28 12.79
C THR A 24 14.92 8.05 12.88
N SER A 25 14.24 8.54 13.93
CA SER A 25 12.77 8.42 14.01
C SER A 25 12.02 9.38 13.09
N GLY A 26 12.62 10.55 12.82
CA GLY A 26 11.94 11.63 12.09
C GLY A 26 11.54 11.25 10.66
N SER A 27 12.40 10.58 9.90
CA SER A 27 12.09 10.18 8.52
C SER A 27 11.00 9.09 8.46
N LEU A 28 10.99 8.14 9.40
CA LEU A 28 9.92 7.15 9.47
C LEU A 28 8.57 7.82 9.81
N ASP A 29 8.53 8.68 10.81
CA ASP A 29 7.30 9.34 11.26
C ASP A 29 6.72 10.26 10.18
N ARG A 30 7.57 11.00 9.47
CA ARG A 30 7.16 11.79 8.30
C ARG A 30 6.63 10.90 7.17
N GLY A 31 7.35 9.82 6.85
CA GLY A 31 6.90 8.86 5.85
C GLY A 31 5.53 8.26 6.16
N ILE A 32 5.27 7.90 7.43
CA ILE A 32 3.96 7.41 7.89
C ILE A 32 2.88 8.49 7.73
N THR A 33 3.22 9.75 8.03
CA THR A 33 2.29 10.87 7.88
C THR A 33 1.91 11.06 6.42
N TYR A 34 2.89 11.14 5.52
CA TYR A 34 2.65 11.22 4.08
C TYR A 34 1.86 10.03 3.55
N TYR A 35 2.13 8.82 4.03
CA TYR A 35 1.38 7.63 3.63
C TYR A 35 -0.10 7.73 4.01
N ARG A 36 -0.38 8.18 5.24
CA ARG A 36 -1.76 8.38 5.73
C ARG A 36 -2.51 9.45 4.94
N ASP A 37 -1.80 10.48 4.50
CA ASP A 37 -2.35 11.57 3.67
C ASP A 37 -2.48 11.17 2.19
N GLY A 38 -2.14 9.94 1.82
CA GLY A 38 -2.18 9.43 0.44
C GLY A 38 -1.05 9.95 -0.45
N GLN A 39 -0.08 10.64 0.12
CA GLN A 39 1.08 11.21 -0.54
C GLN A 39 2.19 10.16 -0.70
N TYR A 40 1.91 9.09 -1.44
CA TYR A 40 2.76 7.89 -1.48
C TYR A 40 4.17 8.13 -2.05
N LEU A 41 4.35 9.10 -2.95
CA LEU A 41 5.67 9.44 -3.48
C LEU A 41 6.56 10.08 -2.41
N PHE A 42 6.03 11.06 -1.66
CA PHE A 42 6.75 11.67 -0.53
C PHE A 42 7.01 10.65 0.59
N ALA A 43 6.05 9.77 0.86
CA ALA A 43 6.25 8.67 1.80
C ALA A 43 7.40 7.75 1.38
N ALA A 44 7.50 7.40 0.08
CA ALA A 44 8.56 6.55 -0.43
C ALA A 44 9.95 7.20 -0.28
N ASP A 45 10.07 8.50 -0.53
CA ASP A 45 11.32 9.26 -0.33
C ASP A 45 11.74 9.21 1.16
N GLU A 46 10.82 9.51 2.07
CA GLU A 46 11.09 9.48 3.52
C GLU A 46 11.46 8.08 4.02
N PHE A 47 10.82 7.03 3.50
CA PHE A 47 11.18 5.66 3.84
C PHE A 47 12.50 5.20 3.22
N ASN A 48 12.90 5.74 2.05
CA ASN A 48 14.23 5.51 1.51
C ASN A 48 15.31 6.10 2.43
N ASP A 49 15.08 7.30 2.94
CA ASP A 49 15.97 7.92 3.93
C ASP A 49 15.99 7.12 5.24
N ALA A 50 14.83 6.68 5.74
CA ALA A 50 14.76 5.90 6.97
C ALA A 50 15.57 4.59 6.91
N VAL A 51 15.53 3.85 5.78
CA VAL A 51 16.34 2.63 5.65
C VAL A 51 17.81 2.92 5.39
N ARG A 52 18.16 4.06 4.78
CA ARG A 52 19.55 4.48 4.56
C ARG A 52 20.20 4.86 5.87
N ASP A 53 19.46 5.56 6.73
CA ASP A 53 19.91 6.01 8.04
C ASP A 53 19.98 4.84 9.04
N ASN A 54 19.04 3.90 8.98
CA ASN A 54 19.06 2.69 9.81
C ASN A 54 18.70 1.42 9.00
N PRO A 55 19.71 0.75 8.41
CA PRO A 55 19.51 -0.46 7.61
C PRO A 55 19.00 -1.67 8.40
N ARG A 56 18.96 -1.63 9.73
CA ARG A 56 18.48 -2.73 10.58
C ARG A 56 17.06 -2.50 11.09
N TRP A 57 16.36 -1.50 10.56
CA TRP A 57 15.02 -1.16 11.03
C TRP A 57 13.92 -1.84 10.21
N ALA A 58 13.46 -2.99 10.67
CA ALA A 58 12.43 -3.79 9.98
C ALA A 58 11.18 -2.97 9.63
N ALA A 59 10.69 -2.14 10.57
CA ALA A 59 9.51 -1.30 10.36
C ALA A 59 9.67 -0.31 9.19
N ALA A 60 10.87 0.21 8.93
CA ALA A 60 11.10 1.10 7.79
C ALA A 60 10.96 0.35 6.46
N TYR A 61 11.48 -0.88 6.37
CA TYR A 61 11.28 -1.74 5.20
C TYR A 61 9.81 -2.13 5.02
N VAL A 62 9.09 -2.49 6.09
CA VAL A 62 7.65 -2.81 6.00
C VAL A 62 6.86 -1.63 5.44
N ASN A 63 7.01 -0.44 6.02
CA ASN A 63 6.29 0.74 5.56
C ASN A 63 6.66 1.15 4.13
N ARG A 64 7.95 0.98 3.75
CA ARG A 64 8.38 1.19 2.37
C ARG A 64 7.76 0.18 1.40
N GLY A 65 7.71 -1.09 1.79
CA GLY A 65 7.07 -2.15 1.02
C GLY A 65 5.59 -1.87 0.79
N VAL A 66 4.86 -1.49 1.84
CA VAL A 66 3.44 -1.10 1.75
C VAL A 66 3.25 0.11 0.82
N THR A 67 4.13 1.10 0.92
CA THR A 67 4.11 2.28 0.04
C THR A 67 4.39 1.91 -1.42
N ARG A 68 5.37 1.04 -1.66
CA ARG A 68 5.69 0.51 -2.99
C ARG A 68 4.54 -0.29 -3.59
N MET A 69 3.80 -1.05 -2.78
CA MET A 69 2.56 -1.70 -3.21
C MET A 69 1.51 -0.68 -3.69
N ARG A 70 1.35 0.44 -2.98
CA ARG A 70 0.45 1.53 -3.42
C ARG A 70 0.88 2.20 -4.71
N LEU A 71 2.19 2.27 -4.96
CA LEU A 71 2.78 2.81 -6.18
C LEU A 71 2.88 1.79 -7.32
N GLY A 72 2.42 0.54 -7.12
CA GLY A 72 2.49 -0.53 -8.12
C GLY A 72 3.88 -1.16 -8.29
N ALA A 73 4.86 -0.79 -7.46
CA ALA A 73 6.22 -1.33 -7.47
C ALA A 73 6.30 -2.68 -6.71
N VAL A 74 5.51 -3.67 -7.15
CA VAL A 74 5.28 -4.94 -6.45
C VAL A 74 6.56 -5.71 -6.14
N ASN A 75 7.46 -5.89 -7.13
CA ASN A 75 8.71 -6.65 -6.92
C ASN A 75 9.62 -6.00 -5.87
N ARG A 76 9.73 -4.66 -5.89
CA ARG A 76 10.51 -3.90 -4.90
C ARG A 76 9.88 -3.98 -3.50
N ALA A 77 8.56 -4.12 -3.40
CA ALA A 77 7.90 -4.37 -2.12
C ALA A 77 8.25 -5.75 -1.56
N ILE A 78 8.28 -6.79 -2.40
CA ILE A 78 8.69 -8.14 -2.00
C ILE A 78 10.13 -8.14 -1.46
N GLU A 79 11.06 -7.43 -2.11
CA GLU A 79 12.44 -7.26 -1.64
C GLU A 79 12.52 -6.59 -0.26
N ASP A 80 11.70 -5.57 -0.02
CA ASP A 80 11.62 -4.92 1.29
C ASP A 80 11.09 -5.86 2.36
N TYR A 81 10.02 -6.61 2.08
CA TYR A 81 9.50 -7.58 3.04
C TYR A 81 10.46 -8.74 3.30
N ASN A 82 11.23 -9.18 2.30
CA ASN A 82 12.31 -10.15 2.50
C ASN A 82 13.35 -9.63 3.49
N THR A 83 13.75 -8.36 3.34
CA THR A 83 14.70 -7.71 4.24
C THR A 83 14.12 -7.55 5.64
N ALA A 84 12.84 -7.16 5.75
CA ALA A 84 12.15 -7.06 7.02
C ALA A 84 12.06 -8.41 7.74
N LEU A 85 11.71 -9.49 7.04
CA LEU A 85 11.68 -10.85 7.60
C LEU A 85 13.07 -11.37 8.01
N ALA A 86 14.13 -10.97 7.31
CA ALA A 86 15.49 -11.30 7.72
C ALA A 86 15.87 -10.62 9.05
N LEU A 87 15.27 -9.47 9.37
CA LEU A 87 15.48 -8.74 10.62
C LEU A 87 14.53 -9.20 11.74
N THR A 88 13.28 -9.54 11.39
CA THR A 88 12.22 -9.95 12.30
C THR A 88 11.46 -11.17 11.73
N PRO A 89 12.01 -12.39 11.90
CA PRO A 89 11.52 -13.59 11.20
C PRO A 89 10.21 -14.17 11.75
N ASP A 90 9.74 -13.69 12.90
CA ASP A 90 8.57 -14.20 13.61
C ASP A 90 7.40 -13.21 13.65
N ASP A 91 7.40 -12.21 12.76
CA ASP A 91 6.29 -11.26 12.64
C ASP A 91 5.25 -11.75 11.60
N PRO A 92 4.03 -12.16 12.03
CA PRO A 92 3.00 -12.67 11.13
C PRO A 92 2.48 -11.62 10.13
N GLU A 93 2.48 -10.34 10.48
CA GLU A 93 1.99 -9.28 9.58
C GLU A 93 2.90 -9.11 8.37
N ILE A 94 4.22 -9.28 8.54
CA ILE A 94 5.16 -9.16 7.42
C ILE A 94 5.01 -10.32 6.42
N TYR A 95 4.81 -11.54 6.91
CA TYR A 95 4.47 -12.67 6.02
C TYR A 95 3.14 -12.41 5.30
N PHE A 96 2.12 -11.91 6.02
CA PHE A 96 0.84 -11.56 5.41
C PHE A 96 0.99 -10.50 4.30
N ASP A 97 1.76 -9.44 4.54
CA ASP A 97 2.00 -8.38 3.57
C ASP A 97 2.83 -8.85 2.36
N ARG A 98 3.83 -9.71 2.58
CA ARG A 98 4.57 -10.33 1.48
C ARG A 98 3.70 -11.29 0.67
N GLY A 99 2.83 -12.05 1.33
CA GLY A 99 1.80 -12.88 0.69
C GLY A 99 0.88 -12.06 -0.22
N ASN A 100 0.45 -10.88 0.23
CA ASN A 100 -0.37 -9.96 -0.59
C ASN A 100 0.41 -9.48 -1.83
N ALA A 101 1.68 -9.15 -1.68
CA ALA A 101 2.54 -8.75 -2.80
C ALA A 101 2.77 -9.89 -3.79
N LEU A 102 2.97 -11.12 -3.31
CA LEU A 102 3.10 -12.32 -4.14
C LEU A 102 1.82 -12.60 -4.93
N VAL A 103 0.64 -12.45 -4.33
CA VAL A 103 -0.63 -12.53 -5.05
C VAL A 103 -0.72 -11.46 -6.15
N ALA A 104 -0.34 -10.21 -5.85
CA ALA A 104 -0.32 -9.14 -6.85
C ALA A 104 0.66 -9.42 -8.00
N ALA A 105 1.72 -10.18 -7.75
CA ALA A 105 2.67 -10.66 -8.76
C ALA A 105 2.19 -11.96 -9.48
N GLY A 106 0.99 -12.47 -9.18
CA GLY A 106 0.47 -13.73 -9.74
C GLY A 106 1.10 -15.01 -9.17
N GLN A 107 1.90 -14.89 -8.09
CA GLN A 107 2.62 -16.00 -7.46
C GLN A 107 1.80 -16.62 -6.33
N TYR A 108 0.75 -17.36 -6.69
CA TYR A 108 -0.23 -17.85 -5.72
C TYR A 108 0.31 -18.92 -4.75
N LEU A 109 1.14 -19.87 -5.22
CA LEU A 109 1.69 -20.91 -4.35
C LEU A 109 2.73 -20.36 -3.34
N PRO A 110 3.67 -19.47 -3.74
CA PRO A 110 4.49 -18.75 -2.77
C PRO A 110 3.68 -17.96 -1.75
N ALA A 111 2.62 -17.26 -2.18
CA ALA A 111 1.75 -16.53 -1.27
C ALA A 111 1.05 -17.44 -0.25
N VAL A 112 0.60 -18.63 -0.67
CA VAL A 112 0.06 -19.64 0.26
C VAL A 112 1.08 -20.03 1.33
N GLY A 113 2.36 -20.15 0.97
CA GLY A 113 3.44 -20.42 1.92
C GLY A 113 3.57 -19.32 2.98
N ASP A 114 3.56 -18.07 2.54
CA ASP A 114 3.63 -16.91 3.44
C ASP A 114 2.41 -16.80 4.35
N TYR A 115 1.19 -16.94 3.81
CA TYR A 115 0.00 -16.93 4.66
C TYR A 115 -0.03 -18.11 5.63
N SER A 116 0.51 -19.28 5.24
CA SER A 116 0.65 -20.43 6.14
C SER A 116 1.54 -20.09 7.32
N ARG A 117 2.69 -19.45 7.06
CA ARG A 117 3.57 -19.01 8.13
C ARG A 117 2.91 -17.94 9.03
N ALA A 118 2.14 -17.03 8.45
CA ALA A 118 1.39 -16.03 9.21
C ALA A 118 0.35 -16.66 10.16
N VAL A 119 -0.42 -17.66 9.71
CA VAL A 119 -1.41 -18.33 10.55
C VAL A 119 -0.80 -19.32 11.54
N GLU A 120 0.39 -19.87 11.26
CA GLU A 120 1.15 -20.64 12.25
C GLU A 120 1.62 -19.76 13.42
N LEU A 121 2.11 -18.55 13.11
CA LEU A 121 2.56 -17.57 14.10
C LEU A 121 1.39 -16.92 14.85
N SER A 122 0.25 -16.72 14.18
CA SER A 122 -0.97 -16.16 14.75
C SER A 122 -2.21 -16.92 14.26
N PRO A 123 -2.63 -17.99 14.97
CA PRO A 123 -3.76 -18.82 14.56
C PRO A 123 -5.09 -18.08 14.47
N THR A 124 -5.26 -16.98 15.20
CA THR A 124 -6.46 -16.13 15.18
C THR A 124 -6.41 -15.04 14.11
N PHE A 125 -5.41 -15.04 13.21
CA PHE A 125 -5.27 -14.04 12.17
C PHE A 125 -6.24 -14.30 11.01
N SER A 126 -7.52 -13.97 11.22
CA SER A 126 -8.64 -14.22 10.30
C SER A 126 -8.35 -13.79 8.85
N ARG A 127 -7.79 -12.59 8.65
CA ARG A 127 -7.42 -12.06 7.32
C ARG A 127 -6.41 -12.95 6.60
N ALA A 128 -5.44 -13.53 7.30
CA ALA A 128 -4.45 -14.43 6.71
C ALA A 128 -5.07 -15.76 6.27
N TRP A 129 -6.00 -16.32 7.07
CA TRP A 129 -6.80 -17.48 6.66
C TRP A 129 -7.62 -17.19 5.40
N PHE A 130 -8.33 -16.05 5.38
CA PHE A 130 -9.13 -15.65 4.22
C PHE A 130 -8.28 -15.48 2.94
N ASN A 131 -7.13 -14.82 3.05
CA ASN A 131 -6.24 -14.59 1.91
C ASN A 131 -5.53 -15.87 1.48
N ARG A 132 -5.20 -16.78 2.40
CA ARG A 132 -4.70 -18.12 2.05
C ARG A 132 -5.72 -18.90 1.24
N GLY A 133 -6.97 -18.93 1.68
CA GLY A 133 -8.04 -19.59 0.95
C GLY A 133 -8.23 -19.02 -0.46
N SER A 134 -8.17 -17.69 -0.57
CA SER A 134 -8.23 -17.00 -1.87
C SER A 134 -7.06 -17.37 -2.80
N ALA A 135 -5.84 -17.42 -2.27
CA ALA A 135 -4.66 -17.84 -3.03
C ALA A 135 -4.71 -19.33 -3.43
N GLN A 136 -5.20 -20.21 -2.55
CA GLN A 136 -5.43 -21.63 -2.86
C GLN A 136 -6.45 -21.79 -4.00
N ALA A 137 -7.55 -21.03 -3.97
CA ALA A 137 -8.55 -21.05 -5.04
C ALA A 137 -7.97 -20.57 -6.38
N MET A 138 -7.17 -19.50 -6.39
CA MET A 138 -6.46 -19.05 -7.60
C MET A 138 -5.45 -20.08 -8.11
N ALA A 139 -4.90 -20.91 -7.22
CA ALA A 139 -4.06 -22.06 -7.57
C ALA A 139 -4.85 -23.33 -7.93
N GLY A 140 -6.20 -23.28 -7.99
CA GLY A 140 -7.07 -24.41 -8.33
C GLY A 140 -7.29 -25.43 -7.20
N ARG A 141 -6.92 -25.09 -5.96
CA ARG A 141 -7.03 -25.99 -4.78
C ARG A 141 -8.26 -25.66 -3.95
N TYR A 142 -9.44 -25.91 -4.52
CA TYR A 142 -10.72 -25.44 -3.97
C TYR A 142 -11.10 -26.07 -2.63
N ASP A 143 -10.81 -27.36 -2.41
CA ASP A 143 -11.10 -28.02 -1.13
C ASP A 143 -10.34 -27.35 0.04
N LEU A 144 -9.06 -27.02 -0.17
CA LEU A 144 -8.25 -26.30 0.82
C LEU A 144 -8.74 -24.85 1.01
N ALA A 145 -9.15 -24.19 -0.07
CA ALA A 145 -9.70 -22.85 -0.02
C ALA A 145 -10.97 -22.77 0.85
N MET A 146 -11.87 -23.74 0.69
CA MET A 146 -13.10 -23.82 1.47
C MET A 146 -12.83 -24.03 2.96
N ALA A 147 -11.87 -24.89 3.31
CA ALA A 147 -11.47 -25.10 4.70
C ALA A 147 -10.90 -23.81 5.34
N ASP A 148 -10.04 -23.11 4.61
CA ASP A 148 -9.44 -21.85 5.08
C ASP A 148 -10.48 -20.74 5.28
N TRP A 149 -11.42 -20.59 4.35
CA TRP A 149 -12.51 -19.63 4.50
C TRP A 149 -13.46 -19.99 5.64
N GLN A 150 -13.75 -21.28 5.85
CA GLN A 150 -14.55 -21.71 6.99
C GLN A 150 -13.87 -21.33 8.31
N HIS A 151 -12.56 -21.57 8.43
CA HIS A 151 -11.80 -21.14 9.61
C HIS A 151 -11.84 -19.63 9.83
N ALA A 152 -11.71 -18.81 8.78
CA ALA A 152 -11.84 -17.36 8.92
C ALA A 152 -13.24 -16.94 9.42
N ILE A 153 -14.30 -17.62 8.97
CA ILE A 153 -15.67 -17.41 9.46
C ILE A 153 -15.79 -17.81 10.94
N ASP A 154 -15.16 -18.91 11.36
CA ASP A 154 -15.26 -19.39 12.73
C ASP A 154 -14.55 -18.44 13.73
N ILE A 155 -13.54 -17.70 13.28
CA ILE A 155 -12.79 -16.74 14.12
C ILE A 155 -13.58 -15.42 14.30
N GLU A 156 -13.96 -14.76 13.20
CA GLU A 156 -14.52 -13.39 13.23
C GLU A 156 -15.89 -13.25 12.56
N GLY A 157 -16.47 -14.34 12.06
CA GLY A 157 -17.73 -14.30 11.33
C GLY A 157 -17.62 -13.63 9.96
N ASP A 158 -16.43 -13.67 9.34
CA ASP A 158 -16.08 -12.89 8.14
C ASP A 158 -17.11 -13.06 6.99
N PRO A 159 -17.89 -11.99 6.66
CA PRO A 159 -18.88 -12.03 5.58
C PRO A 159 -18.26 -12.23 4.19
N TRP A 160 -17.02 -11.78 3.98
CA TRP A 160 -16.30 -11.92 2.70
C TRP A 160 -15.89 -13.37 2.47
N ALA A 161 -15.42 -14.06 3.51
CA ALA A 161 -15.12 -15.48 3.49
C ALA A 161 -16.35 -16.32 3.12
N ARG A 162 -17.51 -16.01 3.73
CA ARG A 162 -18.79 -16.67 3.39
C ARG A 162 -19.15 -16.48 1.91
N GLY A 163 -19.03 -15.26 1.40
CA GLY A 163 -19.28 -14.97 -0.02
C GLY A 163 -18.32 -15.70 -0.96
N ALA A 164 -17.04 -15.82 -0.60
CA ALA A 164 -16.04 -16.52 -1.39
C ALA A 164 -16.30 -18.04 -1.49
N MET A 165 -16.72 -18.68 -0.39
CA MET A 165 -17.12 -20.09 -0.40
C MET A 165 -18.28 -20.37 -1.36
N ILE A 166 -19.34 -19.55 -1.29
CA ILE A 166 -20.54 -19.75 -2.13
C ILE A 166 -20.18 -19.65 -3.62
N ARG A 167 -19.35 -18.68 -4.01
CA ARG A 167 -18.90 -18.53 -5.40
C ARG A 167 -18.07 -19.73 -5.86
N THR A 168 -17.16 -20.22 -5.01
CA THR A 168 -16.23 -21.29 -5.37
C THR A 168 -16.92 -22.65 -5.44
N ALA A 169 -17.85 -22.94 -4.54
CA ALA A 169 -18.66 -24.17 -4.59
C ALA A 169 -19.44 -24.29 -5.91
N ARG A 170 -19.88 -23.16 -6.49
CA ARG A 170 -20.55 -23.13 -7.79
C ARG A 170 -19.61 -23.42 -8.97
N LEU A 171 -18.31 -23.14 -8.85
CA LEU A 171 -17.30 -23.35 -9.90
C LEU A 171 -16.79 -24.81 -9.96
N ASP A 172 -16.86 -25.55 -8.85
CA ASP A 172 -16.40 -26.95 -8.76
C ASP A 172 -17.47 -27.98 -9.15
N GLY A 173 -18.68 -27.55 -9.51
CA GLY A 173 -19.77 -28.47 -9.90
C GLY A 173 -20.28 -29.38 -8.77
N ARG A 174 -19.84 -29.19 -7.52
CA ARG A 174 -20.33 -29.92 -6.35
C ARG A 174 -21.57 -29.21 -5.76
N PRO A 175 -22.61 -29.96 -5.32
CA PRO A 175 -23.70 -29.36 -4.56
C PRO A 175 -23.13 -28.74 -3.28
N PRO A 176 -23.68 -27.61 -2.80
CA PRO A 176 -23.22 -26.99 -1.56
C PRO A 176 -23.22 -28.05 -0.46
N VAL A 177 -22.05 -28.29 0.13
CA VAL A 177 -21.92 -29.19 1.29
C VAL A 177 -22.96 -28.75 2.30
N ALA A 178 -23.87 -29.66 2.64
CA ALA A 178 -24.89 -29.40 3.63
C ALA A 178 -24.18 -29.06 4.94
N VAL A 179 -24.21 -27.78 5.32
CA VAL A 179 -23.87 -27.36 6.68
C VAL A 179 -24.91 -28.03 7.57
N VAL A 180 -24.53 -29.16 8.17
CA VAL A 180 -25.36 -29.88 9.12
C VAL A 180 -25.62 -28.93 10.29
N GLY A 181 -26.88 -28.51 10.47
CA GLY A 181 -27.33 -27.89 11.72
C GLY A 181 -28.07 -26.55 11.65
N VAL A 182 -28.38 -25.99 10.48
CA VAL A 182 -29.25 -24.80 10.42
C VAL A 182 -30.53 -25.12 9.63
N PRO A 183 -31.74 -24.95 10.22
CA PRO A 183 -32.98 -25.13 9.48
C PRO A 183 -33.05 -24.11 8.34
N THR A 184 -33.04 -24.62 7.12
CA THR A 184 -33.28 -23.88 5.88
C THR A 184 -34.69 -23.31 5.87
N THR A 185 -34.84 -22.03 6.18
CA THR A 185 -35.88 -21.21 5.56
C THR A 185 -35.25 -20.49 4.38
N ALA A 186 -35.67 -20.91 3.20
CA ALA A 186 -35.37 -20.24 1.95
C ALA A 186 -35.85 -18.78 2.05
N THR A 187 -34.93 -17.83 2.01
CA THR A 187 -35.21 -16.49 1.53
C THR A 187 -34.20 -16.20 0.44
N THR A 188 -34.72 -16.17 -0.78
CA THR A 188 -34.03 -15.75 -2.00
C THR A 188 -33.54 -14.32 -1.81
N VAL A 189 -32.29 -14.16 -1.36
CA VAL A 189 -31.60 -12.88 -1.37
C VAL A 189 -30.90 -12.77 -2.73
N ALA A 190 -31.35 -11.80 -3.52
CA ALA A 190 -30.73 -11.45 -4.80
C ALA A 190 -29.23 -11.13 -4.61
N PRO A 191 -28.37 -11.43 -5.59
CA PRO A 191 -26.95 -11.06 -5.51
C PRO A 191 -26.82 -9.53 -5.33
N PRO A 192 -25.86 -9.03 -4.52
CA PRO A 192 -25.67 -7.60 -4.39
C PRO A 192 -25.30 -7.00 -5.76
N PRO A 193 -25.78 -5.78 -6.06
CA PRO A 193 -25.43 -5.11 -7.31
C PRO A 193 -23.93 -4.79 -7.32
N SER A 194 -23.34 -4.85 -8.52
CA SER A 194 -22.04 -4.26 -8.83
C SER A 194 -21.98 -2.82 -8.26
N PRO A 195 -20.85 -2.35 -7.71
CA PRO A 195 -20.77 -0.98 -7.22
C PRO A 195 -20.84 -0.03 -8.41
N GLY A 196 -22.04 0.49 -8.64
CA GLY A 196 -22.43 1.34 -9.74
C GLY A 196 -23.77 2.00 -9.46
N LEU A 197 -23.70 3.14 -8.75
CA LEU A 197 -24.58 4.30 -8.80
C LEU A 197 -26.10 4.15 -8.49
N ALA A 198 -26.45 4.71 -7.32
CA ALA A 198 -27.61 5.55 -7.01
C ALA A 198 -29.02 4.95 -6.84
N SER A 199 -29.66 5.27 -5.70
CA SER A 199 -30.88 6.12 -5.56
C SER A 199 -31.83 5.61 -4.47
N ALA A 200 -31.97 6.32 -3.33
CA ALA A 200 -33.24 6.48 -2.63
C ALA A 200 -33.15 7.53 -1.49
N SER A 201 -33.84 8.63 -1.76
CA SER A 201 -34.41 9.70 -0.93
C SER A 201 -34.32 9.63 0.61
N VAL A 202 -33.70 10.66 1.17
CA VAL A 202 -33.82 11.16 2.55
C VAL A 202 -34.24 12.65 2.45
N PRO A 203 -35.11 13.19 3.34
CA PRO A 203 -35.84 14.42 3.07
C PRO A 203 -34.97 15.68 3.04
N LEU A 204 -35.39 16.65 2.22
CA LEU A 204 -34.68 17.87 1.84
C LEU A 204 -34.43 18.83 3.02
N PRO A 205 -33.18 19.26 3.27
CA PRO A 205 -32.89 20.55 3.90
C PRO A 205 -33.06 21.72 2.90
N PRO A 206 -33.27 22.96 3.36
CA PRO A 206 -33.72 24.06 2.52
C PRO A 206 -32.70 24.45 1.44
N THR A 207 -33.25 24.74 0.26
CA THR A 207 -32.56 25.09 -0.98
C THR A 207 -31.60 26.27 -0.81
N ILE A 208 -30.31 26.03 -1.00
CA ILE A 208 -29.37 27.03 -1.49
C ILE A 208 -29.02 26.61 -2.92
N ALA A 209 -29.25 27.51 -3.87
CA ALA A 209 -29.14 27.27 -5.29
C ALA A 209 -27.77 26.67 -5.68
N ALA A 210 -27.80 25.52 -6.35
CA ALA A 210 -26.64 24.90 -6.96
C ALA A 210 -26.25 25.68 -8.22
N ALA A 211 -24.98 26.09 -8.30
CA ALA A 211 -24.33 26.39 -9.57
C ALA A 211 -24.18 25.09 -10.39
N PRO A 212 -24.33 25.13 -11.72
CA PRO A 212 -24.31 23.92 -12.54
C PRO A 212 -22.92 23.27 -12.56
N ALA A 213 -22.89 21.93 -12.46
CA ALA A 213 -21.70 21.13 -12.72
C ALA A 213 -21.32 21.20 -14.22
N PRO A 214 -20.02 21.31 -14.57
CA PRO A 214 -19.61 21.32 -15.97
C PRO A 214 -19.70 19.91 -16.58
N ALA A 215 -20.15 19.88 -17.82
CA ALA A 215 -20.35 18.68 -18.63
C ALA A 215 -19.02 17.95 -18.93
N ALA A 216 -19.06 16.61 -18.87
CA ALA A 216 -17.99 15.76 -19.41
C ALA A 216 -17.86 15.98 -20.92
N SER A 217 -16.65 16.26 -21.38
CA SER A 217 -16.28 16.33 -22.81
C SER A 217 -15.42 15.12 -23.18
N PRO A 218 -15.64 14.50 -24.36
CA PRO A 218 -14.79 13.42 -24.86
C PRO A 218 -13.48 13.99 -25.43
N GLY A 219 -12.34 13.40 -25.07
CA GLY A 219 -11.07 13.58 -25.79
C GLY A 219 -10.01 14.50 -25.18
N ALA A 220 -10.25 15.16 -24.05
CA ALA A 220 -9.19 15.89 -23.35
C ALA A 220 -8.45 14.94 -22.40
N ILE A 221 -7.17 14.66 -22.65
CA ILE A 221 -6.33 14.00 -21.66
C ILE A 221 -6.22 14.96 -20.46
N ASP A 222 -6.74 14.56 -19.30
CA ASP A 222 -6.67 15.39 -18.10
C ASP A 222 -5.24 15.45 -17.53
N ALA A 223 -4.98 16.45 -16.68
CA ALA A 223 -3.65 16.69 -16.09
C ALA A 223 -3.09 15.43 -15.41
N ARG A 224 -3.98 14.69 -14.73
CA ARG A 224 -3.65 13.47 -14.00
C ARG A 224 -3.19 12.36 -14.93
N SER A 225 -3.88 12.14 -16.04
CA SER A 225 -3.54 11.11 -17.03
C SER A 225 -2.21 11.40 -17.72
N LEU A 226 -1.94 12.68 -18.01
CA LEU A 226 -0.63 13.11 -18.53
C LEU A 226 0.49 12.87 -17.50
N ALA A 227 0.26 13.20 -16.23
CA ALA A 227 1.24 12.99 -15.18
C ALA A 227 1.58 11.50 -14.98
N ILE A 228 0.57 10.63 -14.97
CA ILE A 228 0.76 9.17 -14.85
C ILE A 228 1.55 8.63 -16.04
N ARG A 229 1.22 9.06 -17.26
CA ARG A 229 1.93 8.61 -18.47
C ARG A 229 3.39 9.07 -18.47
N GLY A 230 3.66 10.32 -18.08
CA GLY A 230 5.01 10.84 -17.96
C GLY A 230 5.85 10.08 -16.94
N LEU A 231 5.28 9.78 -15.78
CA LEU A 231 5.97 8.97 -14.76
C LEU A 231 6.25 7.54 -15.22
N SER A 232 5.33 6.91 -15.97
CA SER A 232 5.58 5.58 -16.54
C SER A 232 6.77 5.61 -17.50
N ARG A 233 6.85 6.62 -18.37
CA ARG A 233 7.95 6.78 -19.32
C ARG A 233 9.29 6.98 -18.63
N GLU A 234 9.34 7.72 -17.53
CA GLU A 234 10.55 7.90 -16.74
C GLU A 234 11.06 6.55 -16.20
N ILE A 235 10.15 5.73 -15.69
CA ILE A 235 10.46 4.39 -15.18
C ILE A 235 10.97 3.47 -16.30
N ASP A 236 10.40 3.61 -17.50
CA ASP A 236 10.79 2.85 -18.69
C ASP A 236 12.07 3.36 -19.37
N GLY A 237 12.68 4.44 -18.84
CA GLY A 237 13.92 5.05 -19.35
C GLY A 237 13.71 6.05 -20.51
N ASP A 238 12.47 6.39 -20.85
CA ASP A 238 12.12 7.46 -21.80
C ASP A 238 12.01 8.81 -21.08
N HIS A 239 13.16 9.33 -20.65
CA HIS A 239 13.25 10.59 -19.90
C HIS A 239 12.69 11.80 -20.66
N VAL A 240 12.94 11.86 -21.97
CA VAL A 240 12.45 12.97 -22.81
C VAL A 240 10.92 12.90 -22.95
N GLY A 241 10.35 11.71 -23.14
CA GLY A 241 8.91 11.51 -23.18
C GLY A 241 8.23 11.78 -21.84
N ALA A 242 8.91 11.49 -20.73
CA ALA A 242 8.45 11.80 -19.37
C ALA A 242 8.33 13.30 -19.13
N LEU A 243 9.39 14.07 -19.43
CA LEU A 243 9.40 15.53 -19.29
C LEU A 243 8.31 16.21 -20.14
N ASN A 244 8.10 15.74 -21.37
CA ASN A 244 7.07 16.29 -22.25
C ASN A 244 5.65 16.10 -21.70
N ASP A 245 5.35 14.92 -21.18
CA ASP A 245 4.05 14.61 -20.60
C ASP A 245 3.82 15.34 -19.27
N LEU A 246 4.85 15.47 -18.43
CA LEU A 246 4.76 16.21 -17.17
C LEU A 246 4.60 17.73 -17.37
N ARG A 247 5.26 18.31 -18.38
CA ARG A 247 5.04 19.72 -18.77
C ARG A 247 3.62 19.94 -19.28
N ALA A 248 3.11 19.00 -20.08
CA ALA A 248 1.74 19.06 -20.57
C ALA A 248 0.72 18.93 -19.43
N ALA A 249 0.99 18.06 -18.44
CA ALA A 249 0.18 17.95 -17.22
C ALA A 249 0.15 19.26 -16.42
N LEU A 250 1.32 19.87 -16.20
CA LEU A 250 1.45 21.12 -15.46
C LEU A 250 0.67 22.27 -16.11
N ALA A 251 0.67 22.34 -17.44
CA ALA A 251 -0.02 23.39 -18.20
C ALA A 251 -1.55 23.38 -18.05
N ILE A 252 -2.14 22.24 -17.67
CA ILE A 252 -3.59 22.07 -17.56
C ILE A 252 -4.07 21.67 -16.17
N GLU A 253 -3.20 21.65 -15.16
CA GLU A 253 -3.56 21.31 -13.77
C GLU A 253 -4.23 22.51 -13.08
N PRO A 254 -5.54 22.43 -12.75
CA PRO A 254 -6.26 23.53 -12.10
C PRO A 254 -6.01 23.62 -10.59
N ASP A 255 -5.50 22.56 -9.96
CA ASP A 255 -5.30 22.51 -8.51
C ASP A 255 -3.91 23.04 -8.12
N PRO A 256 -3.83 24.06 -7.24
CA PRO A 256 -2.57 24.73 -6.94
C PRO A 256 -1.56 23.84 -6.20
N GLU A 257 -2.02 22.89 -5.39
CA GLU A 257 -1.15 21.95 -4.66
C GLU A 257 -0.55 20.93 -5.62
N ARG A 258 -1.36 20.37 -6.53
CA ARG A 258 -0.88 19.47 -7.58
C ARG A 258 0.01 20.19 -8.58
N HIS A 259 -0.30 21.43 -8.93
CA HIS A 259 0.52 22.27 -9.80
C HIS A 259 1.92 22.45 -9.21
N ARG A 260 2.01 22.87 -7.94
CA ARG A 260 3.28 23.02 -7.22
C ARG A 260 4.07 21.70 -7.12
N SER A 261 3.36 20.59 -6.92
CA SER A 261 3.96 19.26 -6.87
C SER A 261 4.58 18.86 -8.22
N LEU A 262 3.88 19.15 -9.33
CA LEU A 262 4.38 18.91 -10.69
C LEU A 262 5.57 19.81 -11.02
N GLU A 263 5.59 21.07 -10.59
CA GLU A 263 6.74 21.97 -10.76
C GLU A 263 7.99 21.43 -10.06
N LEU A 264 7.85 20.97 -8.82
CA LEU A 264 8.96 20.41 -8.05
C LEU A 264 9.51 19.13 -8.68
N LEU A 265 8.63 18.26 -9.18
CA LEU A 265 9.00 17.05 -9.88
C LEU A 265 9.78 17.36 -11.17
N LEU A 266 9.27 18.29 -11.98
CA LEU A 266 9.95 18.72 -13.21
C LEU A 266 11.34 19.27 -12.94
N ARG A 267 11.49 20.15 -11.93
CA ARG A 267 12.82 20.67 -11.56
C ARG A 267 13.79 19.58 -11.13
N LYS A 268 13.32 18.56 -10.40
CA LYS A 268 14.15 17.42 -9.98
C LYS A 268 14.61 16.60 -11.19
N LEU A 269 13.70 16.31 -12.12
CA LEU A 269 14.01 15.52 -13.32
C LEU A 269 14.94 16.29 -14.27
N GLU A 270 14.71 17.59 -14.47
CA GLU A 270 15.58 18.43 -15.31
C GLU A 270 16.99 18.61 -14.73
N ALA A 271 17.15 18.49 -13.41
CA ALA A 271 18.45 18.57 -12.74
C ALA A 271 19.25 17.25 -12.80
N ASN A 272 18.64 16.13 -13.21
CA ASN A 272 19.27 14.82 -13.22
C ASN A 272 18.87 14.02 -14.49
N PRO A 273 19.48 14.33 -15.65
CA PRO A 273 19.17 13.73 -16.94
C PRO A 273 19.65 12.29 -17.11
#